data_AF-A0A3D8SI86-F1
#
_entry.id   AF-A0A3D8SI86-F1
#
_cell.length_a   1.000
_cell.length_b   1.000
_cell.length_c   1.000
_cell.angle_alpha   90.00
_cell.angle_beta   90.00
_cell.angle_gamma   90.00
#
_symmetry.space_group_name_H-M   'P 1'
#
loop_
_entity.id
_entity.type
_entity.pdbx_description
1 polymer ?
#
loop_
_entity_poly.entity_id
_entity_poly.type
_entity_poly.pdbx_seq_one_letter_code
_entity_poly.pdbx_strand_id
1 'polypeptide(L)'
;MVHKFDKDASPPSVHVSDLAAFYTLLTGKIVQKEPVASGEDGYYFVYAHKTHWWDTMQRLAEALYARGLVTAPKVEVWPSDEMAAEYLGFPRPFVRAMGTKNPQLVPIKTYELGWQPKWDEERFLGSLDDEIQAVLESDPVKNIFSHTLVSGKQKR
;
A
#
# COMPACT_ATOMS: atom_id res chain seq x y z
N MET A 1 16.69 7.74 3.50
CA MET A 1 16.20 7.09 4.73
C MET A 1 14.71 6.92 4.60
N VAL A 2 14.12 5.90 5.24
CA VAL A 2 12.67 5.66 5.20
C VAL A 2 12.04 6.26 6.46
N HIS A 3 10.87 6.87 6.31
CA HIS A 3 10.19 7.54 7.41
C HIS A 3 8.81 6.95 7.66
N LYS A 4 8.33 7.11 8.89
CA LYS A 4 7.00 6.75 9.38
C LYS A 4 6.40 7.87 10.23
N PHE A 5 5.11 7.81 10.51
CA PHE A 5 4.48 8.67 11.51
C PHE A 5 4.68 8.13 12.93
N ASP A 6 4.57 9.01 13.91
CA ASP A 6 4.62 8.74 15.36
C ASP A 6 3.48 7.84 15.86
N LYS A 7 2.48 7.62 15.02
CA LYS A 7 1.32 6.77 15.28
C LYS A 7 1.13 5.79 14.12
N ASP A 8 0.93 4.52 14.45
CA ASP A 8 0.67 3.49 13.44
C ASP A 8 -0.73 3.65 12.80
N ALA A 9 -0.80 3.27 11.53
CA ALA A 9 -2.02 3.12 10.77
C ALA A 9 -2.12 1.69 10.24
N SER A 10 -3.35 1.18 10.20
CA SER A 10 -3.70 -0.17 9.79
C SER A 10 -4.90 -0.14 8.84
N PRO A 11 -4.81 0.59 7.71
CA PRO A 11 -5.92 0.68 6.77
C PRO A 11 -6.33 -0.71 6.25
N PRO A 12 -7.64 -0.95 6.08
CA PRO A 12 -8.16 -2.14 5.43
C PRO A 12 -7.64 -2.17 3.99
N SER A 13 -7.12 -3.32 3.59
CA SER A 13 -6.42 -3.48 2.31
C SER A 13 -6.92 -4.70 1.56
N VAL A 14 -6.85 -4.62 0.24
CA VAL A 14 -7.16 -5.72 -0.69
C VAL A 14 -6.21 -5.62 -1.87
N HIS A 15 -5.68 -6.76 -2.30
CA HIS A 15 -4.91 -6.82 -3.54
C HIS A 15 -5.84 -6.66 -4.75
N VAL A 16 -5.38 -5.98 -5.81
CA VAL A 16 -6.20 -5.68 -6.99
C VAL A 16 -6.77 -6.94 -7.66
N SER A 17 -6.04 -8.07 -7.64
CA SER A 17 -6.54 -9.34 -8.17
C SER A 17 -7.73 -9.88 -7.41
N ASP A 18 -7.72 -9.72 -6.08
CA ASP A 18 -8.80 -10.22 -5.23
C ASP A 18 -10.03 -9.33 -5.35
N LEU A 19 -9.83 -8.01 -5.50
CA LEU A 19 -10.91 -7.07 -5.83
C LEU A 19 -11.53 -7.38 -7.19
N ALA A 20 -10.72 -7.66 -8.22
CA ALA A 20 -11.21 -8.06 -9.53
C ALA A 20 -11.99 -9.39 -9.48
N ALA A 21 -11.52 -10.36 -8.69
CA ALA A 21 -12.22 -11.62 -8.45
C ALA A 21 -13.58 -11.41 -7.77
N PHE A 22 -13.67 -10.47 -6.82
CA PHE A 22 -14.94 -10.08 -6.21
C PHE A 22 -15.92 -9.53 -7.25
N TYR A 23 -15.50 -8.58 -8.08
CA TYR A 23 -16.38 -8.01 -9.11
C TYR A 23 -16.81 -9.06 -10.13
N THR A 24 -15.93 -9.99 -10.49
CA THR A 24 -16.27 -11.12 -11.37
C THR A 24 -17.36 -12.00 -10.75
N LEU A 25 -17.24 -12.31 -9.45
CA LEU A 25 -18.25 -13.07 -8.71
C LEU A 25 -19.59 -12.33 -8.67
N LEU A 26 -19.58 -11.06 -8.24
CA LEU A 26 -20.79 -10.25 -8.09
C LEU A 26 -21.54 -10.08 -9.41
N THR A 27 -20.81 -9.70 -10.47
CA THR A 27 -21.39 -9.51 -11.80
C THR A 27 -21.86 -10.84 -12.40
N GLY A 28 -21.13 -11.94 -12.19
CA GLY A 28 -21.52 -13.27 -12.60
C GLY A 28 -22.86 -13.69 -12.01
N LYS A 29 -23.08 -13.46 -10.70
CA LYS A 29 -24.35 -13.73 -10.02
C LYS A 29 -25.49 -12.89 -10.59
N ILE A 30 -25.25 -11.59 -10.83
CA ILE A 30 -26.25 -10.69 -11.42
C ILE A 30 -26.66 -11.17 -12.82
N VAL A 31 -25.69 -11.52 -13.68
CA VAL A 31 -25.95 -12.01 -15.04
C VAL A 31 -26.75 -13.31 -15.02
N GLN A 32 -26.45 -14.20 -14.08
CA GLN A 32 -27.18 -15.46 -13.88
C GLN A 32 -28.54 -15.29 -13.20
N LYS A 33 -28.92 -14.06 -12.84
CA LYS A 33 -30.15 -13.72 -12.10
C LYS A 33 -30.23 -14.44 -10.75
N GLU A 34 -29.09 -14.73 -10.13
CA GLU A 34 -29.05 -15.20 -8.76
C GLU A 34 -29.48 -14.07 -7.81
N PRO A 35 -30.09 -14.40 -6.65
CA PRO A 35 -30.38 -13.40 -5.63
C PRO A 35 -29.09 -12.74 -5.11
N VAL A 36 -28.99 -11.42 -5.28
CA VAL A 36 -27.89 -10.59 -4.77
C VAL A 36 -28.52 -9.40 -4.05
N ALA A 37 -27.98 -9.04 -2.89
CA ALA A 37 -28.46 -7.89 -2.14
C ALA A 37 -28.26 -6.60 -2.94
N SER A 38 -29.23 -5.70 -2.89
CA SER A 38 -29.24 -4.45 -3.66
C SER A 38 -29.90 -3.32 -2.85
N GLY A 39 -29.86 -2.09 -3.36
CA GLY A 39 -30.37 -0.92 -2.64
C GLY A 39 -29.57 -0.65 -1.36
N GLU A 40 -30.27 -0.39 -0.25
CA GLU A 40 -29.63 -0.16 1.06
C GLU A 40 -28.88 -1.39 1.59
N ASP A 41 -29.25 -2.58 1.12
CA ASP A 41 -28.57 -3.83 1.46
C ASP A 41 -27.43 -4.19 0.49
N GLY A 42 -27.22 -3.41 -0.56
CA GLY A 42 -26.27 -3.69 -1.64
C GLY A 42 -24.85 -3.16 -1.43
N TYR A 43 -24.48 -2.74 -0.22
CA TYR A 43 -23.14 -2.23 0.08
C TYR A 43 -22.18 -3.36 0.44
N TYR A 44 -21.14 -3.55 -0.37
CA TYR A 44 -20.09 -4.54 -0.16
C TYR A 44 -18.76 -3.85 0.12
N PHE A 45 -18.18 -4.12 1.29
CA PHE A 45 -16.81 -3.70 1.60
C PHE A 45 -15.85 -4.84 1.28
N VAL A 46 -14.95 -4.61 0.33
CA VAL A 46 -14.00 -5.64 -0.12
C VAL A 46 -12.65 -5.34 0.50
N TYR A 47 -12.35 -5.98 1.63
CA TYR A 47 -11.03 -5.92 2.23
C TYR A 47 -10.66 -7.29 2.84
N ALA A 48 -9.39 -7.67 2.72
CA ALA A 48 -8.87 -8.99 3.06
C ALA A 48 -8.12 -8.99 4.40
N HIS A 49 -7.27 -7.98 4.61
CA HIS A 49 -6.45 -7.84 5.79
C HIS A 49 -6.27 -6.35 6.15
N LYS A 50 -5.56 -6.07 7.23
CA LYS A 50 -5.07 -4.72 7.53
C LYS A 50 -3.62 -4.62 7.08
N THR A 51 -3.20 -3.42 6.67
CA THR A 51 -1.80 -3.15 6.34
C THR A 51 -1.19 -2.29 7.44
N HIS A 52 -0.40 -2.89 8.31
CA HIS A 52 0.30 -2.16 9.36
C HIS A 52 1.42 -1.30 8.76
N TRP A 53 1.28 0.02 8.89
CA TRP A 53 2.13 0.97 8.20
C TRP A 53 3.55 0.99 8.76
N TRP A 54 3.69 0.80 10.07
CA TRP A 54 5.01 0.63 10.69
C TRP A 54 5.75 -0.60 10.16
N ASP A 55 5.09 -1.75 10.07
CA ASP A 55 5.71 -2.99 9.58
C ASP A 55 6.04 -2.89 8.09
N THR A 56 5.14 -2.29 7.30
CA THR A 56 5.35 -2.03 5.88
C THR A 56 6.57 -1.14 5.65
N MET A 57 6.67 -0.02 6.38
CA MET A 57 7.81 0.91 6.25
C MET A 57 9.11 0.28 6.75
N GLN A 58 9.07 -0.53 7.81
CA GLN A 58 10.25 -1.22 8.33
C GLN A 58 10.77 -2.24 7.33
N ARG A 59 9.89 -3.07 6.75
CA ARG A 59 10.26 -4.03 5.71
C ARG A 59 10.80 -3.34 4.46
N LEU A 60 10.23 -2.20 4.07
CA LEU A 60 10.73 -1.36 2.98
C LEU A 60 12.15 -0.83 3.28
N ALA A 61 12.40 -0.33 4.50
CA ALA A 61 13.72 0.16 4.89
C ALA A 61 14.80 -0.92 4.83
N GLU A 62 14.50 -2.12 5.33
CA GLU A 62 15.39 -3.28 5.27
C GLU A 62 15.70 -3.70 3.84
N ALA A 63 14.67 -3.82 3.00
CA ALA A 63 14.82 -4.25 1.61
C ALA A 63 15.58 -3.22 0.74
N LEU A 64 15.36 -1.93 0.98
CA LEU A 64 16.12 -0.85 0.32
C LEU A 64 17.57 -0.80 0.81
N TYR A 65 17.82 -1.01 2.11
CA TYR A 65 19.16 -1.02 2.68
C TYR A 65 19.99 -2.19 2.17
N ALA A 66 19.40 -3.39 2.06
CA ALA A 66 20.06 -4.57 1.50
C ALA A 66 20.55 -4.36 0.05
N ARG A 67 19.92 -3.41 -0.67
CA ARG A 67 20.28 -2.99 -2.04
C ARG A 67 21.19 -1.76 -2.10
N GLY A 68 21.57 -1.19 -0.95
CA GLY A 68 22.37 0.04 -0.89
C GLY A 68 21.64 1.31 -1.33
N LEU A 69 20.29 1.29 -1.39
CA LEU A 69 19.47 2.42 -1.84
C LEU A 69 19.17 3.43 -0.72
N VAL A 70 19.35 3.02 0.53
CA VAL A 70 19.26 3.89 1.71
C VAL A 70 20.43 3.63 2.65
N THR A 71 20.70 4.58 3.54
CA THR A 71 21.86 4.55 4.45
C THR A 71 21.65 3.75 5.73
N ALA A 72 20.40 3.41 6.08
CA ALA A 72 20.08 2.68 7.29
C ALA A 72 18.88 1.73 7.08
N PRO A 73 18.88 0.54 7.74
CA PRO A 73 17.78 -0.44 7.66
C PRO A 73 16.64 -0.14 8.64
N LYS A 74 16.56 1.07 9.19
CA LYS A 74 15.56 1.45 10.21
C LYS A 74 14.75 2.63 9.74
N VAL A 75 13.47 2.62 10.07
CA VAL A 75 12.57 3.74 9.85
C VAL A 75 12.74 4.81 10.92
N GLU A 76 12.64 6.07 10.50
CA GLU A 76 12.64 7.22 11.41
C GLU A 76 11.27 7.87 11.47
N VAL A 77 10.96 8.54 12.58
CA VAL A 77 9.72 9.32 12.68
C VAL A 77 9.91 10.62 11.90
N TRP A 78 8.91 11.01 11.10
CA TRP A 78 8.88 12.31 10.45
C TRP A 78 9.14 13.43 11.48
N PRO A 79 10.10 14.34 11.25
CA PRO A 79 10.35 15.46 12.15
C PRO A 79 9.18 16.43 12.27
N SER A 80 8.36 16.54 11.22
CA SER A 80 7.13 17.32 11.20
C SER A 80 6.18 16.84 10.10
N ASP A 81 4.89 17.15 10.24
CA ASP A 81 3.92 16.92 9.17
C ASP A 81 4.22 17.77 7.92
N GLU A 82 4.89 18.92 8.09
CA GLU A 82 5.32 19.78 6.97
C GLU A 82 6.37 19.09 6.11
N MET A 83 7.37 18.49 6.74
CA MET A 83 8.41 17.73 6.04
C MET A 83 7.81 16.50 5.35
N ALA A 84 6.88 15.80 6.02
CA ALA A 84 6.17 14.68 5.42
C ALA A 84 5.37 15.11 4.17
N ALA A 85 4.66 16.24 4.26
CA ALA A 85 3.87 16.79 3.16
C ALA A 85 4.75 17.16 1.95
N GLU A 86 5.86 17.86 2.18
CA GLU A 86 6.81 18.25 1.14
C GLU A 86 7.43 17.02 0.47
N TYR A 87 7.94 16.07 1.27
CA TYR A 87 8.60 14.88 0.76
C TYR A 87 7.66 13.95 -0.02
N LEU A 88 6.43 13.77 0.47
CA LEU A 88 5.44 12.89 -0.15
C LEU A 88 4.65 13.58 -1.27
N GLY A 89 4.82 14.89 -1.48
CA GLY A 89 4.07 15.66 -2.48
C GLY A 89 2.57 15.79 -2.19
N PHE A 90 2.16 15.67 -0.92
CA PHE A 90 0.76 15.75 -0.50
C PHE A 90 0.48 17.05 0.26
N PRO A 91 -0.75 17.61 0.17
CA PRO A 91 -1.09 18.79 0.95
C PRO A 91 -1.03 18.51 2.46
N ARG A 92 -0.40 19.43 3.20
CA ARG A 92 -0.23 19.38 4.66
C ARG A 92 -1.51 18.99 5.43
N PRO A 93 -2.72 19.50 5.11
CA PRO A 93 -3.93 19.15 5.84
C PRO A 93 -4.31 17.65 5.81
N PHE A 94 -3.82 16.90 4.81
CA PHE A 94 -4.22 15.50 4.60
C PHE A 94 -3.14 14.49 5.01
N VAL A 95 -1.86 14.88 5.00
CA VAL A 95 -0.74 13.94 5.13
C VAL A 95 -0.80 13.11 6.42
N ARG A 96 -1.09 13.75 7.56
CA ARG A 96 -1.21 13.06 8.85
C ARG A 96 -2.42 12.15 8.89
N ALA A 97 -3.56 12.59 8.35
CA ALA A 97 -4.78 11.80 8.35
C ALA A 97 -4.62 10.52 7.53
N MET A 98 -3.93 10.59 6.39
CA MET A 98 -3.64 9.40 5.58
C MET A 98 -2.72 8.41 6.30
N GLY A 99 -1.72 8.90 7.03
CA GLY A 99 -0.69 8.06 7.64
C GLY A 99 -0.95 7.59 9.08
N THR A 100 -2.04 8.01 9.74
CA THR A 100 -2.26 7.75 11.19
C THR A 100 -3.68 7.31 11.57
N LYS A 101 -4.59 7.15 10.58
CA LYS A 101 -6.00 6.82 10.83
C LYS A 101 -6.27 5.33 10.60
N ASN A 102 -7.18 4.81 11.42
CA ASN A 102 -7.57 3.40 11.48
C ASN A 102 -9.09 3.31 11.30
N PRO A 103 -9.60 3.27 10.05
CA PRO A 103 -11.03 3.13 9.83
C PRO A 103 -11.50 1.75 10.30
N GLN A 104 -12.73 1.69 10.79
CA GLN A 104 -13.39 0.44 11.20
C GLN A 104 -14.34 0.02 10.08
N LEU A 105 -13.90 -0.90 9.23
CA LEU A 105 -14.74 -1.54 8.21
C LEU A 105 -15.00 -2.97 8.64
N VAL A 106 -16.19 -3.50 8.29
CA VAL A 106 -16.60 -4.87 8.57
C VAL A 106 -17.21 -5.47 7.28
N PRO A 107 -16.58 -6.48 6.64
CA PRO A 107 -16.86 -6.87 5.27
C PRO A 107 -17.75 -8.13 5.21
N ILE A 108 -18.78 -8.19 6.06
CA ILE A 108 -19.62 -9.39 6.23
C ILE A 108 -20.26 -9.82 4.91
N LYS A 109 -20.95 -8.91 4.21
CA LYS A 109 -21.69 -9.22 2.97
C LYS A 109 -20.80 -9.76 1.85
N THR A 110 -19.54 -9.33 1.79
CA THR A 110 -18.56 -9.79 0.78
C THR A 110 -18.23 -11.26 0.97
N TYR A 111 -18.00 -11.69 2.23
CA TYR A 111 -17.75 -13.10 2.57
C TYR A 111 -19.01 -13.95 2.43
N GLU A 112 -20.18 -13.45 2.81
CA GLU A 112 -21.47 -14.12 2.62
C GLU A 112 -21.80 -14.37 1.13
N LEU A 113 -21.33 -13.50 0.24
CA LEU A 113 -21.45 -13.68 -1.21
C LEU A 113 -20.60 -14.86 -1.74
N GLY A 114 -19.67 -15.38 -0.92
CA GLY A 114 -18.76 -16.47 -1.26
C GLY A 114 -17.39 -16.03 -1.77
N TRP A 115 -17.04 -14.73 -1.65
CA TRP A 115 -15.70 -14.26 -1.99
C TRP A 115 -14.70 -14.66 -0.91
N GLN A 116 -13.52 -15.11 -1.32
CA GLN A 116 -12.41 -15.47 -0.45
C GLN A 116 -11.13 -14.88 -1.05
N PRO A 117 -10.45 -13.95 -0.35
CA PRO A 117 -9.19 -13.36 -0.83
C PRO A 117 -8.06 -14.39 -0.80
N LYS A 118 -7.08 -14.20 -1.67
CA LYS A 118 -5.86 -15.01 -1.76
C LYS A 118 -4.63 -14.28 -1.21
N TRP A 119 -4.76 -12.98 -0.97
CA TRP A 119 -3.74 -12.14 -0.38
C TRP A 119 -4.08 -11.85 1.07
N ASP A 120 -3.26 -12.39 1.95
CA ASP A 120 -3.21 -12.04 3.36
C ASP A 120 -2.07 -11.05 3.63
N GLU A 121 -1.96 -10.64 4.89
CA GLU A 121 -0.94 -9.69 5.34
C GLU A 121 0.49 -10.22 5.14
N GLU A 122 0.72 -11.50 5.41
CA GLU A 122 2.06 -12.11 5.27
C GLU A 122 2.51 -12.09 3.81
N ARG A 123 1.63 -12.51 2.88
CA ARG A 123 1.91 -12.46 1.45
C ARG A 123 2.15 -11.03 0.97
N PHE A 124 1.36 -10.07 1.43
CA PHE A 124 1.57 -8.66 1.13
C PHE A 124 2.96 -8.19 1.58
N LEU A 125 3.33 -8.40 2.85
CA LEU A 125 4.65 -8.01 3.37
C LEU A 125 5.79 -8.74 2.66
N GLY A 126 5.58 -10.01 2.30
CA GLY A 126 6.50 -10.83 1.51
C GLY A 126 6.75 -10.28 0.11
N SER A 127 5.72 -9.69 -0.52
CA SER A 127 5.80 -9.16 -1.89
C SER A 127 6.59 -7.85 -2.03
N LEU A 128 6.85 -7.13 -0.94
CA LEU A 128 7.51 -5.82 -1.00
C LEU A 128 8.89 -5.87 -1.67
N ASP A 129 9.61 -6.98 -1.53
CA ASP A 129 10.93 -7.16 -2.15
C ASP A 129 10.84 -7.23 -3.68
N ASP A 130 9.85 -7.98 -4.19
CA ASP A 130 9.56 -8.12 -5.61
C ASP A 130 9.08 -6.79 -6.20
N GLU A 131 8.24 -6.04 -5.48
CA GLU A 131 7.75 -4.72 -5.90
C GLU A 131 8.91 -3.71 -6.04
N ILE A 132 9.86 -3.69 -5.10
CA ILE A 132 11.06 -2.86 -5.20
C ILE A 132 11.88 -3.26 -6.44
N GLN A 133 12.04 -4.56 -6.68
CA GLN A 133 12.77 -5.05 -7.85
C GLN A 133 12.08 -4.63 -9.16
N ALA A 134 10.77 -4.78 -9.25
CA ALA A 134 9.99 -4.37 -10.42
C ALA A 134 10.12 -2.86 -10.69
N VAL A 135 10.11 -2.02 -9.65
CA VAL A 135 10.36 -0.58 -9.76
C VAL A 135 11.75 -0.30 -10.30
N LEU A 136 12.80 -0.97 -9.81
CA LEU A 136 14.18 -0.79 -10.30
C LEU A 136 14.35 -1.21 -11.77
N GLU A 137 13.62 -2.22 -12.21
CA GLU A 137 13.65 -2.69 -13.59
C GLU A 137 12.87 -1.80 -14.56
N SER A 138 11.92 -1.01 -14.05
CA SER A 138 11.09 -0.10 -14.84
C SER A 138 11.89 1.07 -15.45
N ASP A 139 11.57 1.41 -16.70
CA ASP A 139 12.24 2.47 -17.48
C ASP A 139 12.25 3.88 -16.84
N PRO A 140 11.17 4.35 -16.19
CA PRO A 140 11.17 5.67 -15.56
C PRO A 140 12.26 5.79 -14.48
N VAL A 141 12.56 4.68 -13.80
CA VAL A 141 13.45 4.62 -12.65
C VAL A 141 14.91 4.52 -13.08
N LYS A 142 15.21 3.79 -14.17
CA LYS A 142 16.53 3.83 -14.82
C LYS A 142 16.94 5.26 -15.22
N ASN A 143 15.99 6.09 -15.64
CA ASN A 143 16.23 7.49 -15.98
C ASN A 143 16.46 8.39 -14.75
N ILE A 144 15.78 8.18 -13.63
CA ILE A 144 15.97 8.99 -12.40
C ILE A 144 17.30 8.65 -11.71
N PHE A 145 17.66 7.36 -11.63
CA PHE A 145 18.92 6.94 -11.02
C PHE A 145 20.14 7.33 -11.86
N SER A 146 20.05 7.30 -13.19
CA SER A 146 21.12 7.81 -14.05
C SER A 146 21.33 9.32 -13.88
N HIS A 147 20.26 10.12 -13.78
CA HIS A 147 20.38 11.56 -13.52
C HIS A 147 21.01 11.89 -12.15
N THR A 148 20.66 11.14 -11.10
CA THR A 148 21.21 11.37 -9.75
C THR A 148 22.68 10.93 -9.63
N LEU A 149 23.08 9.84 -10.29
CA LEU A 149 24.47 9.38 -10.31
C LEU A 149 25.40 10.28 -11.13
N VAL A 150 24.88 10.94 -12.16
CA VAL A 150 25.65 11.91 -12.97
C VAL A 150 25.81 13.24 -12.24
N SER A 151 24.80 13.71 -11.49
CA SER A 151 24.90 14.96 -10.72
C SER A 151 25.83 14.87 -9.51
N GLY A 152 25.99 13.67 -8.92
CA GLY A 152 26.92 13.40 -7.81
C GLY A 152 28.41 13.41 -8.19
N LYS A 153 28.77 13.39 -9.48
CA LYS A 153 30.17 13.41 -9.94
C LYS A 153 30.73 14.82 -10.22
N GLN A 154 29.96 15.87 -9.98
CA GLN A 154 30.32 17.24 -10.32
C GLN A 154 30.52 18.15 -9.09
N LYS A 155 31.31 17.70 -8.11
CA LYS A 155 32.00 18.61 -7.17
C LYS A 155 33.40 18.05 -6.87
N ARG A 156 34.39 18.54 -7.62
CA ARG A 156 35.80 18.61 -7.21
C ARG A 156 36.10 20.06 -6.89
#